data_AF-A0A1F9D846-F1
#
_entry.id   AF-A0A1F9D846-F1
#
_cell.length_a   1.000
_cell.length_b   1.000
_cell.length_c   1.000
_cell.angle_alpha   90.00
_cell.angle_beta   90.00
_cell.angle_gamma   90.00
#
_symmetry.space_group_name_H-M   'P 1'
#
loop_
_entity.id
_entity.type
_entity.pdbx_description
1 polymer ?
#
loop_
_entity_poly.entity_id
_entity_poly.type
_entity_poly.pdbx_seq_one_letter_code
_entity_poly.pdbx_strand_id
1 'polypeptide(L)' 'MFLSTKTPRRDAEDQVISLLGIVLNITERKQTEEEPERLLKEIDGERWRLRAILHALPVRVGIADSKGRLIGVNEMVR' A
#
# COMPACT_ATOMS: atom_id res chain seq x y z
N MET A 1 6.12 5.20 -15.16
CA MET A 1 4.84 5.90 -15.32
C MET A 1 5.11 7.34 -15.76
N PHE A 2 4.37 7.85 -16.75
CA PHE A 2 4.49 9.23 -17.21
C PHE A 2 3.17 9.97 -16.97
N LEU A 3 3.25 11.19 -16.46
CA LEU A 3 2.12 12.11 -16.33
C LEU A 3 2.22 13.15 -17.45
N SER A 4 1.13 13.36 -18.18
CA SER A 4 1.10 14.38 -19.22
C SER A 4 -0.07 15.33 -19.01
N THR A 5 0.25 16.64 -19.05
CA THR A 5 -0.73 17.72 -19.10
C THR A 5 -0.63 18.37 -20.46
N LYS A 6 -1.78 18.66 -21.08
CA LYS A 6 -1.85 19.32 -22.38
C LYS A 6 -2.81 20.49 -22.30
N THR A 7 -2.38 21.65 -22.77
CA THR A 7 -3.19 22.88 -22.77
C THR A 7 -3.19 23.48 -24.18
N PRO A 8 -4.37 23.76 -24.77
CA PRO A 8 -4.43 24.43 -26.05
C PRO A 8 -3.94 25.88 -25.92
N ARG A 9 -3.09 26.32 -26.84
CA ARG A 9 -2.74 27.72 -27.01
C ARG A 9 -3.71 28.32 -28.01
N ARG A 10 -4.34 29.42 -27.62
CA ARG A 10 -5.29 30.15 -28.45
C ARG A 10 -4.71 31.48 -28.92
N ASP A 11 -5.18 31.98 -30.06
CA ASP A 11 -4.91 33.33 -30.52
C ASP A 11 -5.87 34.36 -29.88
N ALA A 12 -5.86 35.60 -30.39
CA ALA A 12 -6.70 36.68 -29.88
C ALA A 12 -8.19 36.49 -30.21
N GLU A 13 -8.51 35.72 -31.25
CA GLU A 13 -9.86 35.35 -31.68
C GLU A 13 -10.36 34.03 -31.05
N ASP A 14 -9.70 33.56 -29.98
CA ASP A 14 -9.99 32.32 -29.23
C ASP A 14 -9.84 31.03 -30.06
N GLN A 15 -9.19 31.08 -31.23
CA GLN A 15 -8.96 29.90 -32.05
C GLN A 15 -7.75 29.12 -31.55
N VAL A 16 -7.87 27.79 -31.49
CA VAL A 16 -6.76 26.93 -31.08
C VAL A 16 -5.71 26.90 -32.17
N ILE A 17 -4.54 27.47 -31.89
CA ILE A 17 -3.41 27.55 -32.83
C ILE A 17 -2.32 26.51 -32.55
N SER A 18 -2.22 25.99 -31.33
CA SER A 18 -1.29 24.91 -31.00
C SER A 18 -1.64 24.17 -29.71
N LEU A 19 -0.93 23.08 -29.43
CA LEU A 19 -1.04 22.32 -28.19
C LEU A 19 0.29 22.40 -27.45
N LEU A 20 0.27 22.91 -26.21
CA LEU A 20 1.41 22.83 -25.32
C LEU A 20 1.27 21.59 -24.44
N GLY A 21 2.21 20.65 -24.58
CA GLY A 21 2.27 19.43 -23.77
C GLY A 21 3.47 19.44 -22.82
N ILE A 22 3.24 19.04 -21.57
CA ILE A 22 4.30 18.68 -20.63
C ILE A 22 4.19 17.17 -20.38
N VAL A 23 5.33 16.48 -20.37
CA VAL A 23 5.43 15.06 -20.00
C VAL A 23 6.45 14.95 -18.87
N LEU A 24 5.99 14.47 -17.72
CA LEU A 24 6.81 14.26 -16.54
C LEU A 24 6.95 12.76 -16.28
N ASN A 25 8.19 12.28 -16.15
CA ASN A 25 8.43 10.96 -15.61
C ASN A 25 8.13 10.98 -14.11
N ILE A 26 7.13 10.22 -13.67
CA ILE A 26 6.71 10.14 -12.26
C ILE A 26 6.97 8.75 -11.67
N THR A 27 7.82 7.96 -12.30
CA THR A 27 8.06 6.57 -11.90
C THR A 27 8.57 6.49 -10.46
N GLU A 28 9.60 7.25 -10.13
CA GLU A 28 10.20 7.28 -8.79
C GLU A 28 9.19 7.75 -7.74
N ARG A 29 8.55 8.91 -7.98
CA ARG A 29 7.51 9.45 -7.09
C ARG A 29 6.41 8.43 -6.79
N LYS A 30 5.93 7.73 -7.81
CA LYS A 30 4.86 6.74 -7.66
C LYS A 30 5.31 5.47 -6.94
N GLN A 31 6.54 5.03 -7.16
CA GLN A 31 7.11 3.89 -6.44
C GLN A 31 7.20 4.19 -4.93
N THR A 32 7.71 5.36 -4.57
CA THR A 32 7.78 5.78 -3.16
C THR A 32 6.40 5.96 -2.53
N GLU A 33 5.40 6.46 -3.30
CA GLU A 33 4.01 6.56 -2.81
C GLU A 33 3.36 5.18 -2.61
N GLU A 34 3.61 4.21 -3.47
CA GLU A 34 2.97 2.89 -3.44
C GLU A 34 3.66 1.89 -2.49
N GLU A 35 4.95 2.07 -2.22
CA GLU A 35 5.74 1.14 -1.40
C GLU A 35 5.16 0.96 0.02
N PRO A 36 4.78 2.01 0.77
CA PRO A 36 4.14 1.86 2.08
C PRO A 36 2.84 1.06 2.01
N GLU A 37 2.00 1.32 1.01
CA GLU A 37 0.73 0.60 0.84
C GLU A 37 0.94 -0.89 0.54
N ARG A 38 1.98 -1.21 -0.25
CA ARG A 38 2.36 -2.60 -0.54
C ARG A 38 2.84 -3.32 0.71
N LEU A 39 3.72 -2.70 1.49
CA LEU A 39 4.23 -3.26 2.74
C LEU A 39 3.12 -3.48 3.77
N LEU A 40 2.18 -2.54 3.89
CA LEU A 40 1.02 -2.69 4.77
C LEU A 40 0.16 -3.90 4.37
N LYS A 41 -0.12 -4.08 3.07
CA LYS A 41 -0.86 -5.25 2.58
C LYS A 41 -0.15 -6.56 2.87
N GLU A 42 1.19 -6.59 2.75
CA GLU A 42 1.99 -7.77 3.05
C GLU A 42 1.93 -8.13 4.54
N ILE A 43 2.16 -7.14 5.42
CA ILE A 43 2.06 -7.30 6.88
C ILE A 43 0.65 -7.77 7.28
N ASP A 44 -0.40 -7.21 6.69
CA ASP A 44 -1.77 -7.60 6.99
C ASP A 44 -2.06 -9.04 6.54
N GLY A 45 -1.54 -9.45 5.39
CA GLY A 45 -1.62 -10.83 4.90
C GLY A 45 -0.92 -11.82 5.83
N GLU A 46 0.29 -11.50 6.29
CA GLU A 46 1.03 -12.32 7.24
C GLU A 46 0.31 -12.42 8.59
N ARG A 47 -0.16 -11.28 9.13
CA ARG A 47 -0.92 -11.24 10.38
C ARG A 47 -2.21 -12.03 10.29
N TRP A 48 -2.91 -11.94 9.16
CA TRP A 48 -4.11 -12.74 8.93
C TRP A 48 -3.77 -14.23 8.93
N ARG A 49 -2.72 -14.65 8.22
CA ARG A 49 -2.28 -16.05 8.17
C ARG A 49 -1.91 -16.57 9.56
N LEU A 50 -1.14 -15.80 10.33
CA LEU A 50 -0.76 -16.17 11.70
C LEU A 50 -1.99 -16.33 12.59
N ARG A 51 -2.93 -15.37 12.54
CA ARG A 51 -4.19 -15.46 13.29
C ARG A 51 -5.01 -16.68 12.89
N ALA A 52 -5.14 -16.96 11.59
CA ALA A 52 -5.88 -18.12 11.11
C ALA A 52 -5.28 -19.43 11.62
N ILE A 53 -3.95 -19.57 11.59
CA ILE A 53 -3.25 -20.73 12.14
C ILE A 53 -3.50 -20.83 13.65
N LEU A 54 -3.26 -19.75 14.39
CA LEU A 54 -3.45 -19.73 15.84
C LEU A 54 -4.90 -20.06 16.24
N HIS A 55 -5.89 -19.57 15.51
CA HIS A 55 -7.29 -19.92 15.75
C HIS A 55 -7.62 -21.36 15.41
N ALA A 56 -6.97 -21.97 14.41
CA ALA A 56 -7.28 -23.36 14.02
C ALA A 56 -6.65 -24.40 14.94
N LEU A 57 -5.65 -24.01 15.75
CA LEU A 57 -4.93 -24.94 16.63
C LEU A 57 -5.78 -25.30 17.87
N PRO A 58 -6.00 -26.61 18.15
CA PRO A 58 -6.69 -27.08 19.34
C PRO A 58 -5.76 -27.08 20.57
N VAL A 59 -4.85 -26.10 20.65
CA VAL A 59 -3.88 -25.96 21.73
C VAL A 59 -3.75 -24.49 22.11
N ARG A 60 -3.42 -24.24 23.38
CA ARG A 60 -3.18 -22.88 23.87
C ARG A 60 -1.73 -22.47 23.58
N VAL A 61 -1.57 -21.47 22.73
CA VAL A 61 -0.32 -20.86 22.32
C VAL A 61 -0.25 -19.45 22.89
N GLY A 62 0.77 -19.20 23.71
CA GLY A 62 1.10 -17.88 24.24
C GLY A 62 2.21 -17.22 23.42
N ILE A 63 2.06 -15.93 23.12
CA ILE A 63 3.08 -15.10 22.47
C ILE A 63 3.71 -14.21 23.54
N ALA A 64 5.04 -14.21 23.65
CA ALA A 64 5.78 -13.37 24.57
C ALA A 64 6.70 -12.38 23.84
N ASP A 65 6.95 -11.22 24.44
CA ASP A 65 7.93 -10.25 23.96
C ASP A 65 9.37 -10.71 24.28
N SER A 66 10.37 -9.95 23.83
CA SER A 66 11.79 -10.24 24.05
C SER A 66 12.22 -10.22 25.53
N LYS A 67 11.38 -9.69 26.43
CA LYS A 67 11.60 -9.69 27.88
C LYS A 67 10.84 -10.84 28.58
N GLY A 68 10.24 -11.74 27.81
CA GLY A 68 9.47 -12.88 28.31
C GLY A 68 8.08 -12.52 28.82
N ARG A 69 7.59 -11.30 28.57
CA ARG A 69 6.24 -10.89 29.00
C ARG A 69 5.22 -11.38 27.98
N LEU A 70 4.17 -12.05 28.45
CA LEU A 70 3.09 -12.52 27.60
C LEU A 70 2.30 -11.34 27.02
N ILE A 71 2.21 -11.28 25.69
CA ILE A 71 1.53 -10.20 24.94
C ILE A 71 0.30 -10.69 24.18
N GLY A 72 0.05 -11.99 24.15
CA GLY A 72 -1.14 -12.56 23.52
C GLY A 72 -1.29 -14.06 23.76
N VAL A 73 -2.51 -14.56 23.64
CA VAL A 73 -2.85 -15.99 23.71
C VAL A 73 -3.97 -16.26 22.72
N ASN A 74 -3.94 -17.39 22.00
CA ASN A 74 -5.05 -17.80 21.15
C ASN A 74 -6.22 -18.39 21.96
N GLU A 75 -7.42 -18.32 21.40
CA GLU A 75 -8.57 -19.06 21.93
C GLU A 75 -8.47 -20.53 21.53
N MET A 76 -8.81 -21.45 22.45
CA MET A 76 -8.94 -22.86 22.10
C MET A 76 -10.24 -23.09 21.34
N VAL A 77 -10.16 -23.75 20.19
CA VAL A 77 -11.34 -24.34 19.55
C VAL A 77 -11.73 -25.58 20.33
N ARG A 78 -13.02 -25.67 20.69
CA ARG A 78 -13.63 -26.79 21.40
C ARG A 78 -13.82 -28.02 20.51
#